data_AF-F8NIF9-F1
#
_entry.id   AF-F8NIF9-F1
#
_cell.length_a   1.000
_cell.length_b   1.000
_cell.length_c   1.000
_cell.angle_alpha   90.00
_cell.angle_beta   90.00
_cell.angle_gamma   90.00
#
_symmetry.space_group_name_H-M   'P 1'
#
loop_
_entity.id
_entity.type
_entity.pdbx_description
1 polymer ?
#
loop_
_entity_poly.entity_id
_entity_poly.type
_entity_poly.pdbx_seq_one_letter_code
_entity_poly.pdbx_strand_id
1 'polypeptide(L)'
;MGTYHYSSQVQYQAVTTAIYQYQQSCAGKNTANDKDLFGSSSISTSSSFLQSLTLVSPNDPIGFLTTPAQQKNRLPQEEEKINTKKYGKLMGDGLPYYLTSDTFFSQVVDHEKAVADNEVKQAWKEARGQRAGALEAWKKDNKARKQHNRDLKANYQVKVNQWKEECENAKAEKRQPAWKKPVCGKLKTPLLKPTAIEEAIGDDADLDADEHENSTEEEEE
;
A
#
# COMPACT_ATOMS: atom_id res chain seq x y z
N MET A 1 47.86 3.05 -12.81
CA MET A 1 47.17 3.72 -11.69
C MET A 1 46.29 4.80 -12.28
N GLY A 2 44.95 4.66 -12.19
CA GLY A 2 44.01 5.58 -12.82
C GLY A 2 42.55 5.22 -12.51
N THR A 3 42.03 5.85 -11.45
CA THR A 3 40.64 6.34 -11.25
C THR A 3 39.44 5.45 -11.60
N TYR A 4 38.92 4.73 -10.60
CA TYR A 4 37.53 4.25 -10.53
C TYR A 4 36.76 5.04 -9.46
N HIS A 5 36.21 6.21 -9.78
CA HIS A 5 35.38 6.99 -8.83
C HIS A 5 34.16 7.69 -9.46
N TYR A 6 33.78 7.37 -10.71
CA TYR A 6 32.75 8.15 -11.43
C TYR A 6 31.35 7.53 -11.50
N SER A 7 31.14 6.31 -10.99
CA SER A 7 29.86 5.59 -11.20
C SER A 7 28.79 5.83 -10.12
N SER A 8 29.18 6.27 -8.92
CA SER A 8 28.24 6.40 -7.80
C SER A 8 27.45 7.72 -7.86
N GLN A 9 28.09 8.82 -8.31
CA GLN A 9 27.49 10.15 -8.29
C GLN A 9 26.34 10.33 -9.29
N VAL A 10 26.36 9.60 -10.41
CA VAL A 10 25.31 9.63 -11.43
C VAL A 10 24.01 8.99 -10.92
N GLN A 11 24.10 7.94 -10.09
CA GLN A 11 22.92 7.28 -9.54
C GLN A 11 22.19 8.16 -8.50
N TYR A 12 22.91 8.91 -7.67
CA TYR A 12 22.30 9.84 -6.72
C TYR A 12 21.58 11.01 -7.40
N GLN A 13 22.10 11.50 -8.53
CA GLN A 13 21.43 12.55 -9.28
C GLN A 13 20.11 12.04 -9.88
N ALA A 14 20.06 10.84 -10.44
CA ALA A 14 18.82 10.29 -11.00
C ALA A 14 17.70 10.12 -9.97
N VAL A 15 18.02 9.65 -8.75
CA VAL A 15 17.02 9.44 -7.68
C VAL A 15 16.48 10.76 -7.14
N THR A 16 17.34 11.77 -6.97
CA THR A 16 16.93 13.07 -6.44
C THR A 16 16.01 13.84 -7.40
N THR A 17 16.25 13.76 -8.72
CA THR A 17 15.33 14.38 -9.70
C THR A 17 13.95 13.72 -9.73
N ALA A 18 13.88 12.39 -9.57
CA ALA A 18 12.61 11.67 -9.52
C ALA A 18 11.76 12.07 -8.30
N ILE A 19 12.39 12.23 -7.13
CA ILE A 19 11.71 12.69 -5.91
C ILE A 19 11.16 14.12 -6.10
N TYR A 20 11.94 15.01 -6.73
CA TYR A 20 11.53 16.40 -6.94
C TYR A 20 10.36 16.52 -7.93
N GLN A 21 10.35 15.71 -9.00
CA GLN A 21 9.23 15.67 -9.95
C GLN A 21 7.94 15.12 -9.32
N TYR A 22 8.06 14.10 -8.46
CA TYR A 22 6.90 13.57 -7.72
C TYR A 22 6.27 14.62 -6.80
N GLN A 23 7.09 15.38 -6.06
CA GLN A 23 6.61 16.46 -5.20
C GLN A 23 5.88 17.56 -5.97
N GLN A 24 6.38 17.97 -7.15
CA GLN A 24 5.70 18.98 -7.98
C GLN A 24 4.35 18.48 -8.55
N SER A 25 4.25 17.19 -8.89
CA SER A 25 2.98 16.60 -9.34
C SER A 25 1.91 16.56 -8.23
N CYS A 26 2.33 16.36 -6.97
CA CYS A 26 1.43 16.38 -5.82
C CYS A 26 0.93 17.79 -5.45
N ALA A 27 1.73 18.84 -5.72
CA ALA A 27 1.37 20.21 -5.37
C ALA A 27 0.33 20.86 -6.30
N GLY A 28 0.07 20.28 -7.48
CA GLY A 28 -0.72 20.92 -8.54
C GLY A 28 -2.21 20.60 -8.61
N LYS A 29 -2.78 19.80 -7.70
CA LYS A 29 -4.18 19.32 -7.81
C LYS A 29 -5.19 19.92 -6.82
N ASN A 30 -4.92 21.12 -6.30
CA ASN A 30 -5.96 21.92 -5.65
C ASN A 30 -6.66 22.81 -6.68
N THR A 31 -7.35 22.18 -7.63
CA THR A 31 -8.30 22.90 -8.48
C THR A 31 -9.55 23.19 -7.66
N ALA A 32 -9.69 24.47 -7.33
CA ALA A 32 -10.91 25.12 -6.90
C ALA A 32 -12.15 24.53 -7.60
N ASN A 33 -13.05 23.94 -6.81
CA ASN A 33 -14.51 24.02 -6.93
C ASN A 33 -15.13 23.05 -5.91
N ASP A 34 -15.05 23.41 -4.64
CA ASP A 34 -16.00 22.93 -3.62
C ASP A 34 -16.22 24.10 -2.65
N LYS A 35 -16.90 25.12 -3.18
CA LYS A 35 -17.63 26.08 -2.36
C LYS A 35 -19.02 25.49 -2.28
N ASP A 36 -19.30 24.80 -1.18
CA ASP A 36 -20.56 24.82 -0.44
C ASP A 36 -20.70 23.50 0.31
N LEU A 37 -21.04 23.61 1.58
CA LEU A 37 -21.27 22.52 2.55
C LEU A 37 -19.99 21.88 3.12
N PHE A 38 -19.36 22.53 4.10
CA PHE A 38 -19.16 21.87 5.39
C PHE A 38 -18.79 22.93 6.44
N GLY A 39 -19.55 22.89 7.54
CA GLY A 39 -19.46 23.84 8.64
C GLY A 39 -18.08 23.87 9.28
N SER A 40 -17.61 25.08 9.52
CA SER A 40 -16.41 25.41 10.28
C SER A 40 -16.50 24.86 11.71
N SER A 41 -15.97 23.66 11.94
CA SER A 41 -15.60 23.22 13.28
C SER A 41 -14.14 23.57 13.51
N SER A 42 -13.93 24.71 14.19
CA SER A 42 -12.63 25.16 14.67
C SER A 42 -12.07 24.19 15.71
N ILE A 43 -11.21 23.26 15.28
CA ILE A 43 -10.38 22.49 16.21
C ILE A 43 -9.14 23.32 16.54
N SER A 44 -9.24 24.04 17.66
CA SER A 44 -8.13 24.67 18.37
C SER A 44 -7.15 23.59 18.83
N THR A 45 -6.08 23.36 18.07
CA THR A 45 -4.97 22.51 18.49
C THR A 45 -4.04 23.33 19.36
N SER A 46 -4.16 23.15 20.68
CA SER A 46 -3.24 23.70 21.67
C SER A 46 -1.86 23.06 21.48
N SER A 47 -0.97 23.81 20.82
CA SER A 47 0.45 23.54 20.75
C SER A 47 1.11 23.95 22.07
N SER A 48 1.32 22.96 22.94
CA SER A 48 2.16 23.10 24.12
C SER A 48 2.96 21.82 24.30
N PHE A 49 3.96 21.62 23.44
CA PHE A 49 5.02 20.64 23.67
C PHE A 49 6.36 21.33 23.47
N LEU A 50 6.74 22.15 24.44
CA LEU A 50 8.08 22.65 24.57
C LEU A 50 8.55 22.50 26.02
N GLN A 51 9.79 22.02 26.12
CA GLN A 51 10.75 22.18 27.21
C GLN A 51 10.76 21.13 28.33
N SER A 52 11.72 20.20 28.20
CA SER A 52 12.67 19.88 29.27
C SER A 52 13.86 19.05 28.72
N LEU A 53 14.78 19.70 28.01
CA LEU A 53 16.14 19.17 27.80
C LEU A 53 16.98 19.55 29.02
N THR A 54 17.24 18.59 29.90
CA THR A 54 18.17 18.75 31.01
C THR A 54 19.60 18.58 30.49
N LEU A 55 20.39 19.64 30.63
CA LEU A 55 21.83 19.66 30.46
C LEU A 55 22.48 18.77 31.53
N VAL A 56 23.03 17.63 31.13
CA VAL A 56 23.90 16.83 31.99
C VAL A 56 25.28 17.48 32.00
N SER A 57 25.67 17.98 33.17
CA SER A 57 26.96 18.60 33.45
C SER A 57 28.09 17.56 33.42
N PRO A 58 29.15 17.74 32.62
CA PRO A 58 30.30 16.83 32.59
C PRO A 58 31.40 17.36 33.50
N ASN A 59 31.30 17.16 34.81
CA ASN A 59 32.41 17.34 35.74
C ASN A 59 32.08 16.76 37.11
N ASP A 60 32.15 15.42 37.22
CA ASP A 60 32.37 14.77 38.50
C ASP A 60 33.65 13.93 38.42
N PRO A 61 34.61 14.11 39.35
CA PRO A 61 35.87 13.42 39.35
C PRO A 61 35.71 11.93 39.71
N ILE A 62 36.35 11.11 38.88
CA ILE A 62 36.56 9.67 39.03
C ILE A 62 37.16 9.40 40.42
N GLY A 63 36.37 8.76 41.28
CA GLY A 63 36.76 8.36 42.62
C GLY A 63 36.54 6.86 42.84
N PHE A 64 37.61 6.22 43.31
CA PHE A 64 37.67 4.93 44.02
C PHE A 64 37.82 3.63 43.22
N LEU A 65 39.10 3.26 43.09
CA LEU A 65 39.64 1.90 43.17
C LEU A 65 38.93 1.08 44.27
N THR A 66 38.34 -0.05 43.90
CA THR A 66 38.08 -1.16 44.83
C THR A 66 38.54 -2.46 44.19
N THR A 67 39.40 -3.16 44.93
CA THR A 67 40.07 -4.43 44.66
C THR A 67 39.13 -5.59 44.27
N PRO A 68 39.54 -6.48 43.33
CA PRO A 68 38.80 -7.72 43.05
C PRO A 68 39.11 -8.78 44.11
N ALA A 69 38.14 -9.04 44.99
CA ALA A 69 38.15 -10.20 45.87
C ALA A 69 37.53 -11.41 45.15
N GLN A 70 38.35 -12.44 44.97
CA GLN A 70 38.06 -13.86 44.73
C GLN A 70 36.59 -14.24 44.47
N GLN A 71 36.24 -14.48 43.20
CA GLN A 71 35.05 -15.25 42.85
C GLN A 71 35.41 -16.72 42.69
N LYS A 72 34.94 -17.49 43.67
CA LYS A 72 35.06 -18.93 43.81
C LYS A 72 34.09 -19.61 42.84
N ASN A 73 34.64 -20.44 41.96
CA ASN A 73 33.93 -21.36 41.08
C ASN A 73 32.77 -22.06 41.80
N ARG A 74 31.55 -21.85 41.32
CA ARG A 74 30.42 -22.74 41.58
C ARG A 74 29.49 -22.73 40.37
N LEU A 75 29.73 -23.68 39.47
CA LEU A 75 28.76 -24.10 38.48
C LEU A 75 27.78 -25.07 39.15
N PRO A 76 26.47 -24.89 38.94
CA PRO A 76 25.57 -26.01 38.81
C PRO A 76 25.04 -26.09 37.37
N GLN A 77 25.12 -27.30 36.82
CA GLN A 77 24.28 -27.73 35.72
C GLN A 77 22.81 -27.58 36.14
N GLU A 78 22.05 -26.74 35.46
CA GLU A 78 20.59 -26.85 35.43
C GLU A 78 20.14 -26.86 33.98
N GLU A 79 19.52 -27.97 33.61
CA GLU A 79 18.85 -28.19 32.34
C GLU A 79 17.60 -27.31 32.31
N GLU A 80 17.72 -26.10 31.79
CA GLU A 80 16.59 -25.19 31.63
C GLU A 80 15.66 -25.68 30.50
N LYS A 81 14.47 -26.13 30.91
CA LYS A 81 13.32 -26.27 30.03
C LYS A 81 13.02 -24.90 29.43
N ILE A 82 13.26 -24.77 28.12
CA ILE A 82 12.98 -23.57 27.34
C ILE A 82 11.46 -23.48 27.16
N ASN A 83 10.79 -23.00 28.20
CA ASN A 83 9.39 -22.63 28.13
C ASN A 83 9.31 -21.47 27.15
N THR A 84 8.44 -21.53 26.14
CA THR A 84 8.27 -20.47 25.14
C THR A 84 7.83 -19.16 25.82
N LYS A 85 8.81 -18.33 26.20
CA LYS A 85 8.62 -17.06 26.91
C LYS A 85 8.04 -16.03 25.94
N LYS A 86 6.94 -15.39 26.36
CA LYS A 86 6.35 -14.25 25.65
C LYS A 86 7.38 -13.11 25.64
N TYR A 87 7.85 -12.72 24.45
CA TYR A 87 8.72 -11.56 24.25
C TYR A 87 8.07 -10.33 24.91
N GLY A 88 8.76 -9.69 25.87
CA GLY A 88 8.34 -8.41 26.46
C GLY A 88 8.02 -8.41 27.97
N LYS A 89 8.02 -9.56 28.66
CA LYS A 89 7.94 -9.55 30.14
C LYS A 89 9.36 -9.59 30.72
N LEU A 90 9.84 -8.45 31.24
CA LEU A 90 11.05 -8.42 32.08
C LEU A 90 10.88 -9.49 33.16
N MET A 91 11.82 -10.42 33.25
CA MET A 91 11.80 -11.50 34.23
C MET A 91 11.73 -10.86 35.62
N GLY A 92 10.67 -11.19 36.35
CA GLY A 92 10.08 -10.37 37.42
C GLY A 92 10.79 -10.39 38.78
N ASP A 93 12.09 -10.66 38.82
CA ASP A 93 12.84 -10.70 40.09
C ASP A 93 13.29 -9.30 40.52
N GLY A 94 13.21 -8.31 39.62
CA GLY A 94 13.59 -6.92 39.88
C GLY A 94 15.09 -6.70 40.13
N LEU A 95 15.88 -7.76 40.19
CA LEU A 95 17.34 -7.67 40.31
C LEU A 95 17.97 -7.36 38.95
N PRO A 96 18.88 -6.37 38.87
CA PRO A 96 19.71 -6.15 37.69
C PRO A 96 20.53 -7.41 37.39
N TYR A 97 20.24 -8.05 36.27
CA TYR A 97 21.04 -9.17 35.77
C TYR A 97 22.14 -8.62 34.86
N TYR A 98 23.39 -8.89 35.21
CA TYR A 98 24.53 -8.54 34.36
C TYR A 98 24.58 -9.52 33.18
N LEU A 99 24.27 -9.03 31.99
CA LEU A 99 24.46 -9.76 30.75
C LEU A 99 25.96 -9.87 30.46
N THR A 100 26.42 -11.07 30.09
CA THR A 100 27.76 -11.26 29.51
C THR A 100 27.88 -10.46 28.22
N SER A 101 29.08 -9.98 27.88
CA SER A 101 29.32 -9.18 26.66
C SER A 101 28.73 -9.83 25.40
N ASP A 102 28.87 -11.14 25.28
CA ASP A 102 28.49 -11.90 24.09
C ASP A 102 26.97 -12.03 23.96
N THR A 103 26.26 -12.17 25.09
CA THR A 103 24.79 -12.26 25.08
C THR A 103 24.16 -10.91 24.77
N PHE A 104 24.74 -9.84 25.29
CA PHE A 104 24.33 -8.48 24.94
C PHE A 104 24.53 -8.20 23.44
N PHE A 105 25.70 -8.55 22.89
CA PHE A 105 25.99 -8.35 21.46
C PHE A 105 24.99 -9.09 20.56
N SER A 106 24.73 -10.38 20.82
CA SER A 106 23.76 -11.15 20.05
C SER A 106 22.35 -10.54 20.11
N GLN A 107 21.92 -10.05 21.28
CA GLN A 107 20.62 -9.39 21.42
C GLN A 107 20.52 -8.09 20.60
N VAL A 108 21.59 -7.30 20.53
CA VAL A 108 21.63 -6.08 19.72
C VAL A 108 21.53 -6.42 18.24
N VAL A 109 22.31 -7.41 17.77
CA VAL A 109 22.29 -7.86 16.37
C VAL A 109 20.91 -8.40 15.98
N ASP A 110 20.29 -9.23 16.83
CA ASP A 110 18.95 -9.76 16.59
C ASP A 110 17.89 -8.65 16.56
N HIS A 111 18.01 -7.65 17.43
CA HIS A 111 17.11 -6.50 17.43
C HIS A 111 17.24 -5.67 16.15
N GLU A 112 18.46 -5.36 15.70
CA GLU A 112 18.70 -4.63 14.45
C GLU A 112 18.13 -5.38 13.24
N LYS A 113 18.34 -6.69 13.18
CA LYS A 113 17.75 -7.54 12.15
C LYS A 113 16.22 -7.53 12.19
N ALA A 114 15.63 -7.62 13.38
CA ALA A 114 14.19 -7.56 13.55
C ALA A 114 13.60 -6.21 13.12
N VAL A 115 14.29 -5.10 13.38
CA VAL A 115 13.90 -3.77 12.89
C VAL A 115 13.91 -3.74 11.36
N ALA A 116 15.01 -4.17 10.73
CA ALA A 116 15.11 -4.21 9.27
C ALA A 116 14.01 -5.10 8.62
N ASP A 117 13.77 -6.29 9.17
CA ASP A 117 12.73 -7.19 8.67
C ASP A 117 11.31 -6.60 8.84
N ASN A 118 11.07 -5.83 9.91
CA ASN A 118 9.80 -5.16 10.14
C ASN A 118 9.56 -4.01 9.16
N GLU A 119 10.58 -3.25 8.80
CA GLU A 119 10.49 -2.19 7.79
C GLU A 119 10.12 -2.76 6.42
N VAL A 120 10.76 -3.85 5.99
CA VAL A 120 10.41 -4.55 4.73
C VAL A 120 8.97 -5.06 4.76
N LYS A 121 8.53 -5.65 5.87
CA LYS A 121 7.14 -6.11 6.04
C LYS A 121 6.14 -4.95 5.99
N GLN A 122 6.48 -3.79 6.54
CA GLN A 122 5.62 -2.60 6.48
C GLN A 122 5.51 -2.07 5.04
N ALA A 123 6.64 -1.90 4.35
CA ALA A 123 6.66 -1.47 2.95
C ALA A 123 5.82 -2.41 2.05
N TRP A 124 5.92 -3.72 2.27
CA TRP A 124 5.13 -4.70 1.51
C TRP A 124 3.62 -4.58 1.78
N LYS A 125 3.22 -4.37 3.04
CA LYS A 125 1.81 -4.14 3.40
C LYS A 125 1.27 -2.86 2.76
N GLU A 126 2.06 -1.80 2.73
CA GLU A 126 1.68 -0.54 2.10
C GLU A 126 1.52 -0.69 0.58
N ALA A 127 2.48 -1.32 -0.10
CA ALA A 127 2.40 -1.61 -1.54
C ALA A 127 1.17 -2.45 -1.88
N ARG A 128 0.88 -3.48 -1.07
CA ARG A 128 -0.33 -4.30 -1.21
C ARG A 128 -1.61 -3.47 -1.01
N GLY A 129 -1.62 -2.59 -0.02
CA GLY A 129 -2.74 -1.68 0.25
C GLY A 129 -3.00 -0.72 -0.90
N GLN A 130 -1.95 -0.11 -1.46
CA GLN A 130 -2.03 0.78 -2.62
C GLN A 130 -2.59 0.04 -3.85
N ARG A 131 -2.09 -1.17 -4.13
CA ARG A 131 -2.58 -2.00 -5.24
C ARG A 131 -4.04 -2.39 -5.04
N ALA A 132 -4.43 -2.79 -3.84
CA ALA A 132 -5.82 -3.11 -3.52
C ALA A 132 -6.75 -1.93 -3.78
N GLY A 133 -6.38 -0.73 -3.31
CA GLY A 133 -7.14 0.50 -3.55
C GLY A 133 -7.25 0.84 -5.05
N ALA A 134 -6.16 0.73 -5.81
CA ALA A 134 -6.18 0.95 -7.25
C ALA A 134 -7.08 -0.04 -7.99
N LEU A 135 -7.07 -1.31 -7.58
CA LEU A 135 -7.90 -2.35 -8.16
C LEU A 135 -9.39 -2.14 -7.86
N GLU A 136 -9.73 -1.71 -6.64
CA GLU A 136 -11.11 -1.34 -6.28
C GLU A 136 -11.63 -0.15 -7.09
N ALA A 137 -10.81 0.89 -7.24
CA ALA A 137 -11.15 2.05 -8.08
C ALA A 137 -11.40 1.60 -9.53
N TRP A 138 -10.50 0.79 -10.09
CA TRP A 138 -10.68 0.22 -11.43
C TRP A 138 -11.96 -0.62 -11.57
N LYS A 139 -12.30 -1.45 -10.56
CA LYS A 139 -13.53 -2.26 -10.56
C LYS A 139 -14.78 -1.35 -10.62
N LYS A 140 -14.82 -0.27 -9.84
CA LYS A 140 -15.92 0.71 -9.84
C LYS A 140 -16.09 1.37 -11.21
N ASP A 141 -15.00 1.87 -11.78
CA ASP A 141 -15.02 2.54 -13.09
C ASP A 141 -15.41 1.57 -14.21
N ASN A 142 -14.89 0.35 -14.18
CA ASN A 142 -15.23 -0.66 -15.16
C ASN A 142 -16.71 -1.08 -15.07
N LYS A 143 -17.28 -1.16 -13.86
CA LYS A 143 -18.72 -1.41 -13.66
C LYS A 143 -19.56 -0.28 -14.25
N ALA A 144 -19.23 0.98 -13.97
CA ALA A 144 -19.91 2.14 -14.53
C ALA A 144 -19.84 2.17 -16.07
N ARG A 145 -18.66 1.86 -16.64
CA ARG A 145 -18.47 1.72 -18.09
C ARG A 145 -19.35 0.63 -18.69
N LYS A 146 -19.38 -0.57 -18.07
CA LYS A 146 -20.23 -1.68 -18.51
C LYS A 146 -21.71 -1.28 -18.48
N GLN A 147 -22.17 -0.62 -17.41
CA GLN A 147 -23.54 -0.12 -17.32
C GLN A 147 -23.88 0.83 -18.47
N HIS A 148 -23.06 1.85 -18.69
CA HIS A 148 -23.27 2.82 -19.78
C HIS A 148 -23.34 2.14 -21.16
N ASN A 149 -22.48 1.14 -21.41
CA ASN A 149 -22.52 0.39 -22.67
C ASN A 149 -23.79 -0.47 -22.78
N ARG A 150 -24.32 -1.02 -21.69
CA ARG A 150 -25.62 -1.71 -21.67
C ARG A 150 -26.75 -0.75 -22.01
N ASP A 151 -26.77 0.43 -21.39
CA ASP A 151 -27.80 1.45 -21.63
C ASP A 151 -27.79 1.92 -23.09
N LEU A 152 -26.61 2.13 -23.69
CA LEU A 152 -26.47 2.45 -25.11
C LEU A 152 -27.04 1.36 -26.03
N LYS A 153 -26.75 0.09 -25.72
CA LYS A 153 -27.27 -1.06 -26.49
C LYS A 153 -28.79 -1.18 -26.37
N ALA A 154 -29.33 -1.06 -25.16
CA ALA A 154 -30.78 -1.10 -24.92
C ALA A 154 -31.50 0.01 -25.69
N ASN A 155 -31.00 1.26 -25.60
CA ASN A 155 -31.56 2.38 -26.36
C ASN A 155 -31.47 2.18 -27.87
N TYR A 156 -30.39 1.57 -28.36
CA TYR A 156 -30.26 1.24 -29.78
C TYR A 156 -31.28 0.17 -30.21
N GLN A 157 -31.49 -0.88 -29.40
CA GLN A 157 -32.49 -1.91 -29.68
C GLN A 157 -33.90 -1.33 -29.76
N VAL A 158 -34.28 -0.46 -28.81
CA VAL A 158 -35.59 0.24 -28.84
C VAL A 158 -35.76 1.01 -30.15
N LYS A 159 -34.76 1.78 -30.57
CA LYS A 159 -34.81 2.53 -31.84
C LYS A 159 -34.87 1.60 -33.06
N VAL A 160 -34.16 0.49 -33.03
CA VAL A 160 -34.19 -0.51 -34.13
C VAL A 160 -35.57 -1.15 -34.23
N ASN A 161 -36.22 -1.43 -33.10
CA ASN A 161 -37.57 -1.99 -33.09
C ASN A 161 -38.58 -0.99 -33.66
N GLN A 162 -38.55 0.27 -33.23
CA GLN A 162 -39.36 1.34 -33.82
C GLN A 162 -39.12 1.51 -35.33
N TRP A 163 -37.87 1.39 -35.76
CA TRP A 163 -37.53 1.43 -37.18
C TRP A 163 -38.09 0.24 -37.96
N LYS A 164 -38.11 -0.96 -37.37
CA LYS A 164 -38.70 -2.16 -37.99
C LYS A 164 -40.22 -2.02 -38.14
N GLU A 165 -40.91 -1.59 -37.09
CA GLU A 165 -42.36 -1.32 -37.11
C GLU A 165 -42.71 -0.31 -38.23
N GLU A 166 -41.93 0.76 -38.36
CA GLU A 166 -42.11 1.74 -39.44
C GLU A 166 -41.83 1.15 -40.83
N CYS A 167 -40.84 0.26 -40.96
CA CYS A 167 -40.58 -0.44 -42.22
C CYS A 167 -41.74 -1.36 -42.61
N GLU A 168 -42.35 -2.05 -41.65
CA GLU A 168 -43.52 -2.90 -41.87
C GLU A 168 -44.74 -2.07 -42.29
N ASN A 169 -45.00 -0.96 -41.60
CA ASN A 169 -46.07 -0.02 -41.97
C ASN A 169 -45.85 0.57 -43.38
N ALA A 170 -44.64 1.02 -43.68
CA ALA A 170 -44.29 1.55 -45.00
C ALA A 170 -44.51 0.52 -46.11
N LYS A 171 -44.17 -0.75 -45.84
CA LYS A 171 -44.40 -1.86 -46.78
C LYS A 171 -45.89 -2.11 -47.00
N ALA A 172 -46.72 -2.09 -45.94
CA ALA A 172 -48.17 -2.25 -46.04
C ALA A 172 -48.82 -1.14 -46.88
N GLU A 173 -48.35 0.10 -46.73
CA GLU A 173 -48.81 1.27 -47.47
C GLU A 173 -48.16 1.42 -48.87
N LYS A 174 -47.23 0.52 -49.24
CA LYS A 174 -46.43 0.59 -50.49
C LYS A 174 -45.64 1.90 -50.64
N ARG A 175 -45.20 2.48 -49.53
CA ARG A 175 -44.29 3.64 -49.49
C ARG A 175 -42.90 3.22 -49.03
N GLN A 176 -41.93 4.15 -49.13
CA GLN A 176 -40.62 3.97 -48.53
C GLN A 176 -40.65 4.38 -47.05
N PRO A 177 -39.85 3.75 -46.16
CA PRO A 177 -39.71 4.19 -44.78
C PRO A 177 -39.24 5.64 -44.68
N ALA A 178 -39.83 6.43 -43.79
CA ALA A 178 -39.54 7.86 -43.69
C ALA A 178 -38.13 8.18 -43.17
N TRP A 179 -37.52 7.26 -42.41
CA TRP A 179 -36.22 7.46 -41.79
C TRP A 179 -35.24 6.28 -42.02
N LYS A 180 -33.95 6.59 -41.88
CA LYS A 180 -32.87 5.61 -42.03
C LYS A 180 -32.77 4.71 -40.79
N LYS A 181 -32.17 3.53 -40.98
CA LYS A 181 -31.87 2.61 -39.87
C LYS A 181 -31.00 3.33 -38.82
N PRO A 182 -31.37 3.26 -37.53
CA PRO A 182 -30.55 3.79 -36.45
C PRO A 182 -29.13 3.18 -36.48
N VAL A 183 -28.15 3.95 -36.00
CA VAL A 183 -26.76 3.48 -35.83
C VAL A 183 -26.44 3.44 -34.33
N CYS A 184 -25.79 2.36 -33.90
CA CYS A 184 -25.34 2.25 -32.51
C CYS A 184 -24.21 3.25 -32.25
N GLY A 185 -24.30 3.99 -31.13
CA GLY A 185 -23.25 4.93 -30.72
C GLY A 185 -21.92 4.24 -30.44
N LYS A 186 -20.83 5.03 -30.38
CA LYS A 186 -19.50 4.50 -30.03
C LYS A 186 -19.50 3.98 -28.58
N LEU A 187 -19.19 2.70 -28.40
CA LEU A 187 -19.05 2.10 -27.08
C LEU A 187 -17.75 2.53 -26.41
N LYS A 188 -17.77 2.65 -25.08
CA LYS A 188 -16.55 2.96 -24.30
C LYS A 188 -15.60 1.76 -24.31
N THR A 189 -14.35 1.99 -24.70
CA THR A 189 -13.28 0.98 -24.72
C THR A 189 -12.98 0.44 -23.33
N PRO A 190 -12.54 -0.83 -23.19
CA PRO A 190 -12.12 -1.37 -21.91
C PRO A 190 -11.02 -0.54 -21.24
N LEU A 191 -11.12 -0.38 -19.91
CA LEU A 191 -10.06 0.24 -19.12
C LEU A 191 -8.96 -0.79 -18.86
N LEU A 192 -7.70 -0.37 -19.00
CA LEU A 192 -6.56 -1.22 -18.68
C LEU A 192 -6.59 -1.57 -17.19
N LYS A 193 -6.50 -2.86 -16.88
CA LYS A 193 -6.41 -3.35 -15.50
C LYS A 193 -5.05 -2.91 -14.94
N PRO A 194 -4.98 -2.43 -13.69
CA PRO A 194 -3.71 -2.20 -13.02
C PRO A 194 -2.92 -3.52 -12.99
N THR A 195 -1.84 -3.58 -13.78
CA THR A 195 -0.94 -4.74 -13.80
C THR A 195 -0.22 -4.80 -12.45
N ALA A 196 -0.01 -6.00 -11.92
CA ALA A 196 0.95 -6.15 -10.84
C ALA A 196 2.30 -5.66 -11.39
N ILE A 197 2.93 -4.71 -10.70
CA ILE A 197 4.36 -4.53 -10.92
C ILE A 197 4.95 -5.85 -10.47
N GLU A 198 5.46 -6.64 -11.43
CA GLU A 198 6.20 -7.87 -11.15
C GLU A 198 7.50 -7.45 -10.47
N GLU A 199 7.40 -7.07 -9.19
CA GLU A 199 8.57 -6.96 -8.35
C GLU A 199 9.07 -8.39 -8.17
N ALA A 200 10.24 -8.65 -8.76
CA ALA A 200 10.97 -9.91 -8.77
C ALA A 200 11.31 -10.40 -7.35
N ILE A 201 10.30 -10.81 -6.60
CA ILE A 201 10.39 -11.37 -5.27
C ILE A 201 9.91 -12.82 -5.41
N GLY A 202 10.88 -13.72 -5.27
CA GLY A 202 10.81 -15.12 -5.67
C GLY A 202 9.54 -15.85 -5.25
N ASP A 203 9.06 -16.63 -6.21
CA ASP A 203 7.95 -17.58 -6.13
C ASP A 203 8.11 -18.53 -4.94
N ASP A 204 7.42 -18.28 -3.84
CA ASP A 204 7.14 -19.31 -2.83
C ASP A 204 5.90 -18.93 -2.01
N ALA A 205 4.75 -18.79 -2.67
CA ALA A 205 3.46 -18.72 -1.98
C ALA A 205 2.31 -19.20 -2.87
N ASP A 206 2.06 -20.49 -2.72
CA ASP A 206 0.81 -21.22 -2.94
C ASP A 206 -0.44 -20.33 -2.70
N LEU A 207 -1.13 -19.93 -3.77
CA LEU A 207 -2.41 -19.24 -3.68
C LEU A 207 -3.48 -20.10 -4.33
N ASP A 208 -4.19 -20.81 -3.46
CA ASP A 208 -5.50 -21.42 -3.67
C ASP A 208 -6.44 -20.41 -4.36
N ALA A 209 -6.58 -20.57 -5.67
CA ALA A 209 -7.46 -19.78 -6.51
C ALA A 209 -8.83 -20.43 -6.56
N ASP A 210 -9.64 -20.19 -5.53
CA ASP A 210 -11.09 -20.39 -5.59
C ASP A 210 -11.73 -19.15 -6.25
N GLU A 211 -11.73 -19.12 -7.57
CA GLU A 211 -12.42 -18.11 -8.37
C GLU A 211 -13.41 -18.79 -9.34
N HIS A 212 -14.45 -19.41 -8.78
CA HIS A 212 -15.66 -19.75 -9.51
C HIS A 212 -16.51 -18.49 -9.77
N GLU A 213 -16.08 -17.62 -10.69
CA GLU A 213 -17.00 -16.68 -11.33
C GLU A 213 -17.87 -17.46 -12.33
N ASN A 214 -18.99 -17.99 -11.82
CA ASN A 214 -20.10 -18.48 -12.63
C ASN A 214 -20.70 -17.30 -13.41
N SER A 215 -20.13 -17.02 -14.58
CA SER A 215 -20.70 -16.11 -15.56
C SER A 215 -21.75 -16.87 -16.36
N THR A 216 -22.94 -17.03 -15.77
CA THR A 216 -24.13 -17.43 -16.52
C THR A 216 -24.53 -16.24 -17.39
N GLU A 217 -24.03 -16.27 -18.62
CA GLU A 217 -24.48 -15.42 -19.72
C GLU A 217 -25.86 -15.95 -20.13
N GLU A 218 -26.91 -15.38 -19.54
CA GLU A 218 -28.28 -15.53 -20.06
C GLU A 218 -28.35 -14.81 -21.42
N GLU A 219 -28.12 -15.57 -22.49
CA GLU A 219 -28.65 -15.28 -23.81
C GLU A 219 -30.18 -15.40 -23.74
N GLU A 220 -30.87 -14.27 -23.54
CA GLU A 220 -32.29 -14.18 -23.86
C GLU A 220 -32.45 -14.02 -25.38
N GLU A 221 -33.04 -15.06 -25.98
CA GLU A 221 -33.54 -15.14 -27.37
C GLU A 221 -34.88 -14.38 -27.54
#